data_AF-A0A165INN0-F1
#
_entry.id   AF-A0A165INN0-F1
#
_cell.length_a   1.000
_cell.length_b   1.000
_cell.length_c   1.000
_cell.angle_alpha   90.00
_cell.angle_beta   90.00
_cell.angle_gamma   90.00
#
_symmetry.space_group_name_H-M   'P 1'
#
loop_
_entity.id
_entity.type
_entity.pdbx_description
1 polymer ?
#
loop_
_entity_poly.entity_id
_entity_poly.type
_entity_poly.pdbx_seq_one_letter_code
_entity_poly.pdbx_strand_id
1 'polypeptide(L)'
;MDETYLLYSEKGQKKIVGRKPRKRGGEAKKRGISKQQVCVLVAIDRDKNTASTTRGVGRIKKEQIDRSIGQKLSSQNVLCTDSCREFRTYATDKCMAIYQFKSDGKVRTKGLYHIQNVNSYHSKLKRWIQRFNGVATKYLYNYLAKYPTST
;
A
#
# COMPACT_ATOMS: atom_id res chain seq x y z
N MET A 1 3.62 -5.80 6.87
CA MET A 1 2.98 -5.47 5.57
C MET A 1 1.83 -4.53 5.83
N ASP A 2 1.54 -3.65 4.88
CA ASP A 2 0.44 -2.69 4.98
C ASP A 2 0.15 -2.13 3.59
N GLU A 3 -0.97 -1.44 3.43
CA GLU A 3 -1.27 -0.73 2.20
C GLU A 3 -1.12 0.78 2.33
N THR A 4 -0.80 1.43 1.21
CA THR A 4 -0.86 2.88 1.09
C THR A 4 -1.63 3.29 -0.14
N TYR A 5 -2.14 4.51 -0.14
CA TYR A 5 -3.04 5.00 -1.17
C TYR A 5 -2.46 6.22 -1.85
N LEU A 6 -2.46 6.21 -3.18
CA LEU A 6 -2.13 7.35 -4.03
C LEU A 6 -3.37 7.78 -4.80
N LEU A 7 -3.49 9.07 -5.12
CA LEU A 7 -4.63 9.53 -5.92
C LEU A 7 -4.55 8.97 -7.33
N TYR A 8 -5.67 8.42 -7.80
CA TYR A 8 -5.83 8.02 -9.19
C TYR A 8 -5.60 9.21 -10.10
N SER A 9 -4.73 9.02 -11.09
CA SER A 9 -4.25 10.07 -11.97
C SER A 9 -4.14 9.58 -13.41
N GLU A 10 -4.71 10.35 -14.32
CA GLU A 10 -4.61 10.16 -15.77
C GLU A 10 -3.65 11.18 -16.38
N LYS A 11 -2.58 11.52 -15.64
CA LYS A 11 -1.57 12.46 -16.10
C LYS A 11 -1.05 12.08 -17.49
N GLY A 12 -0.98 13.05 -18.40
CA GLY A 12 -0.59 12.85 -19.79
C GLY A 12 -1.69 12.34 -20.72
N GLN A 13 -2.92 12.11 -20.23
CA GLN A 13 -4.06 11.75 -21.07
C GLN A 13 -4.76 13.00 -21.60
N LYS A 14 -4.88 13.12 -22.93
CA LYS A 14 -5.49 14.29 -23.60
C LYS A 14 -7.00 14.39 -23.38
N LYS A 15 -7.72 13.26 -23.36
CA LYS A 15 -9.17 13.18 -23.19
C LYS A 15 -9.48 12.43 -21.89
N ILE A 16 -9.93 13.15 -20.86
CA ILE A 16 -10.37 12.56 -19.59
C ILE A 16 -11.90 12.41 -19.65
N VAL A 17 -12.40 11.22 -19.37
CA VAL A 17 -13.85 10.90 -19.38
C VAL A 17 -14.32 10.71 -17.94
N GLY A 18 -15.53 11.19 -17.61
CA GLY A 18 -16.17 10.94 -16.31
C GLY A 18 -15.69 11.81 -15.14
N ARG A 19 -14.74 12.74 -15.34
CA ARG A 19 -14.39 13.78 -14.36
C ARG A 19 -13.69 14.98 -15.00
N LYS A 20 -13.73 16.13 -14.32
CA LYS A 20 -12.90 17.30 -14.70
C LYS A 20 -11.41 17.03 -14.42
N PRO A 21 -10.49 17.57 -15.24
CA PRO A 21 -9.06 17.56 -14.97
C PRO A 21 -8.75 18.19 -13.60
N ARG A 22 -7.72 17.68 -12.91
CA ARG A 22 -7.20 18.26 -11.66
C ARG A 22 -5.97 19.09 -11.98
N LYS A 23 -5.82 20.25 -11.32
CA LYS A 23 -4.57 21.03 -11.33
C LYS A 23 -3.70 20.61 -10.12
N ARG A 24 -2.40 20.40 -10.34
CA ARG A 24 -1.34 20.25 -9.31
C ARG A 24 -1.64 19.22 -8.20
N GLY A 25 -1.69 17.93 -8.54
CA GLY A 25 -1.84 16.84 -7.55
C GLY A 25 -3.27 16.65 -7.03
N GLY A 26 -3.98 17.75 -6.73
CA GLY A 26 -5.38 17.77 -6.30
C GLY A 26 -5.69 16.91 -5.06
N GLU A 27 -6.94 16.96 -4.62
CA GLU A 27 -7.41 16.16 -3.49
C GLU A 27 -8.51 15.17 -3.92
N ALA A 28 -8.74 14.15 -3.08
CA ALA A 28 -9.91 13.29 -3.25
C ALA A 28 -11.17 14.10 -2.94
N LYS A 29 -12.24 13.92 -3.74
CA LYS A 29 -13.52 14.59 -3.48
C LYS A 29 -14.27 13.98 -2.28
N LYS A 30 -13.94 12.74 -1.91
CA LYS A 30 -14.61 11.99 -0.85
C LYS A 30 -13.65 11.81 0.31
N ARG A 31 -14.15 11.98 1.53
CA ARG A 31 -13.42 11.61 2.75
C ARG A 31 -13.23 10.09 2.80
N GLY A 32 -12.07 9.65 3.25
CA GLY A 32 -11.71 8.23 3.35
C GLY A 32 -11.35 7.57 2.02
N ILE A 33 -11.12 6.25 2.06
CA ILE A 33 -10.70 5.46 0.89
C ILE A 33 -11.90 5.29 -0.06
N SER A 34 -11.72 5.67 -1.32
CA SER A 34 -12.72 5.62 -2.37
C SER A 34 -12.12 5.11 -3.69
N LYS A 35 -12.94 4.98 -4.74
CA LYS A 35 -12.47 4.62 -6.09
C LYS A 35 -11.54 5.67 -6.73
N GLN A 36 -11.30 6.81 -6.06
CA GLN A 36 -10.34 7.84 -6.49
C GLN A 36 -8.92 7.58 -5.98
N GLN A 37 -8.72 6.53 -5.18
CA GLN A 37 -7.42 6.14 -4.67
C GLN A 37 -6.99 4.80 -5.26
N VAL A 38 -5.74 4.72 -5.68
CA VAL A 38 -5.05 3.51 -6.10
C VAL A 38 -4.39 2.91 -4.88
N CYS A 39 -4.66 1.63 -4.61
CA CYS A 39 -4.01 0.92 -3.53
C CYS A 39 -2.61 0.46 -3.98
N VAL A 40 -1.63 0.63 -3.11
CA VAL A 40 -0.28 0.08 -3.23
C VAL A 40 -0.06 -0.79 -2.01
N LEU A 41 0.03 -2.10 -2.22
CA LEU A 41 0.37 -3.05 -1.17
C LEU A 41 1.89 -3.10 -1.01
N VAL A 42 2.36 -3.07 0.24
CA VAL A 42 3.78 -3.13 0.59
C VAL A 42 3.99 -4.20 1.66
N ALA A 43 4.89 -5.13 1.38
CA ALA A 43 5.40 -6.11 2.33
C ALA A 43 6.92 -5.96 2.45
N ILE A 44 7.41 -5.96 3.68
CA ILE A 44 8.83 -5.91 4.00
C ILE A 44 9.06 -6.93 5.10
N ASP A 45 10.04 -7.81 4.93
CA ASP A 45 10.45 -8.78 5.95
C ASP A 45 11.49 -8.18 6.93
N ARG A 46 12.08 -9.03 7.79
CA ARG A 46 13.09 -8.60 8.76
C ARG A 46 14.44 -8.29 8.12
N ASP A 47 14.75 -8.96 7.02
CA ASP A 47 15.99 -8.80 6.25
C ASP A 47 15.90 -7.65 5.24
N LYS A 48 14.82 -6.85 5.32
CA LYS A 48 14.49 -5.72 4.45
C LYS A 48 14.20 -6.08 3.00
N ASN A 49 13.97 -7.35 2.69
CA ASN A 49 13.46 -7.73 1.38
C ASN A 49 12.07 -7.12 1.21
N THR A 50 11.92 -6.34 0.14
CA THR A 50 10.73 -5.52 -0.08
C THR A 50 9.96 -6.02 -1.31
N ALA A 51 8.66 -6.23 -1.14
CA ALA A 51 7.73 -6.47 -2.23
C ALA A 51 6.67 -5.37 -2.22
N SER A 52 6.51 -4.67 -3.34
CA SER A 52 5.44 -3.68 -3.50
C SER A 52 4.73 -3.83 -4.84
N THR A 53 3.42 -3.60 -4.86
CA THR A 53 2.61 -3.74 -6.07
C THR A 53 1.35 -2.89 -6.01
N THR A 54 0.92 -2.36 -7.16
CA THR A 54 -0.37 -1.67 -7.28
C THR A 54 -1.53 -2.66 -7.33
N ARG A 55 -2.61 -2.40 -6.60
CA ARG A 55 -3.80 -3.26 -6.55
C ARG A 55 -5.08 -2.46 -6.71
N GLY A 56 -5.49 -2.25 -7.96
CA GLY A 56 -6.79 -1.64 -8.30
C GLY A 56 -7.04 -0.29 -7.61
N VAL A 57 -8.32 0.09 -7.53
CA VAL A 57 -8.78 1.32 -6.88
C VAL A 57 -9.72 1.02 -5.72
N GLY A 58 -9.68 1.87 -4.69
CA GLY A 58 -10.44 1.68 -3.47
C GLY A 58 -9.77 0.74 -2.47
N ARG A 59 -10.54 0.30 -1.48
CA ARG A 59 -10.06 -0.57 -0.41
C ARG A 59 -9.52 -1.89 -0.96
N ILE A 60 -8.41 -2.35 -0.40
CA ILE A 60 -7.84 -3.65 -0.70
C ILE A 60 -8.81 -4.76 -0.28
N LYS A 61 -8.88 -5.84 -1.08
CA LYS A 61 -9.63 -7.05 -0.75
C LYS A 61 -8.67 -8.22 -0.49
N LYS A 62 -9.13 -9.24 0.25
CA LYS A 62 -8.32 -10.42 0.58
C LYS A 62 -7.80 -11.16 -0.66
N GLU A 63 -8.58 -11.25 -1.73
CA GLU A 63 -8.18 -11.93 -2.96
C GLU A 63 -7.07 -11.16 -3.69
N GLN A 64 -6.98 -9.85 -3.45
CA GLN A 64 -5.90 -9.02 -3.99
C GLN A 64 -4.62 -9.20 -3.19
N ILE A 65 -4.70 -9.39 -1.87
CA ILE A 65 -3.56 -9.70 -1.00
C ILE A 65 -2.95 -11.05 -1.42
N ASP A 66 -3.78 -12.08 -1.52
CA ASP A 66 -3.38 -13.44 -1.91
C ASP A 66 -2.66 -13.44 -3.27
N ARG A 67 -3.26 -12.80 -4.29
CA ARG A 67 -2.65 -12.65 -5.62
C ARG A 67 -1.39 -11.79 -5.66
N SER A 68 -1.05 -11.06 -4.60
CA SER A 68 0.12 -10.18 -4.58
C SER A 68 1.33 -10.84 -3.96
N ILE A 69 1.11 -11.40 -2.77
CA ILE A 69 2.17 -11.85 -1.89
C ILE A 69 1.91 -13.26 -1.36
N GLY A 70 0.78 -13.88 -1.70
CA GLY A 70 0.42 -15.22 -1.22
C GLY A 70 1.48 -16.26 -1.54
N GLN A 71 2.05 -16.24 -2.75
CA GLN A 71 3.14 -17.15 -3.14
C GLN A 71 4.46 -16.91 -2.37
N LYS A 72 4.61 -15.75 -1.71
CA LYS A 72 5.78 -15.39 -0.90
C LYS A 72 5.55 -15.62 0.60
N LEU A 73 4.37 -16.09 0.97
CA LEU A 73 3.97 -16.30 2.36
C LEU A 73 3.77 -17.79 2.62
N SER A 74 4.08 -18.21 3.84
CA SER A 74 3.90 -19.55 4.39
C SER A 74 3.19 -19.44 5.74
N SER A 75 2.60 -20.54 6.22
CA SER A 75 1.92 -20.60 7.52
C SER A 75 2.84 -20.28 8.72
N GLN A 76 4.16 -20.39 8.55
CA GLN A 76 5.15 -20.05 9.57
C GLN A 76 5.41 -18.55 9.68
N ASN A 77 4.97 -17.74 8.70
CA ASN A 77 5.17 -16.30 8.74
C ASN A 77 4.21 -15.62 9.73
N VAL A 78 4.73 -14.61 10.44
CA VAL A 78 3.94 -13.74 11.30
C VAL A 78 3.68 -12.42 10.59
N LEU A 79 2.40 -12.10 10.40
CA LEU A 79 1.98 -10.88 9.73
C LEU A 79 1.92 -9.71 10.71
N CYS A 80 2.60 -8.61 10.40
CA CYS A 80 2.50 -7.36 11.16
C CYS A 80 1.81 -6.30 10.29
N THR A 81 0.62 -5.84 10.66
CA THR A 81 -0.20 -4.91 9.85
C THR A 81 -0.77 -3.77 10.71
N ASP A 82 -1.30 -2.72 10.07
CA ASP A 82 -2.22 -1.82 10.76
C ASP A 82 -3.54 -2.58 11.02
N SER A 83 -4.40 -1.99 11.82
CA SER A 83 -5.75 -2.40 12.22
C SER A 83 -6.78 -2.56 11.09
N CYS A 84 -6.34 -2.75 9.84
CA CYS A 84 -7.17 -3.02 8.68
C CYS A 84 -7.76 -4.45 8.74
N ARG A 85 -9.08 -4.56 8.50
CA ARG A 85 -9.84 -5.80 8.70
C ARG A 85 -9.46 -6.88 7.70
N GLU A 86 -9.16 -6.48 6.47
CA GLU A 86 -8.92 -7.38 5.34
C GLU A 86 -7.67 -8.23 5.53
N PHE A 87 -6.62 -7.70 6.18
CA PHE A 87 -5.46 -8.51 6.55
C PHE A 87 -5.76 -9.51 7.66
N ARG A 88 -6.62 -9.15 8.62
CA ARG A 88 -7.06 -10.07 9.68
C ARG A 88 -7.80 -11.25 9.07
N THR A 89 -8.79 -10.98 8.21
CA THR A 89 -9.52 -12.04 7.50
C THR A 89 -8.57 -12.90 6.67
N TYR A 90 -7.65 -12.29 5.92
CA TYR A 90 -6.67 -13.04 5.13
C TYR A 90 -5.78 -13.96 6.00
N ALA A 91 -5.28 -13.47 7.14
CA ALA A 91 -4.46 -14.25 8.05
C ALA A 91 -5.25 -15.41 8.68
N THR A 92 -6.49 -15.17 9.07
CA THR A 92 -7.39 -16.21 9.59
C THR A 92 -7.66 -17.29 8.54
N ASP A 93 -7.99 -16.91 7.31
CA ASP A 93 -8.26 -17.85 6.20
C ASP A 93 -7.03 -18.73 5.87
N LYS A 94 -5.82 -18.22 6.10
CA LYS A 94 -4.55 -18.93 5.84
C LYS A 94 -3.92 -19.56 7.08
N CYS A 95 -4.60 -19.53 8.22
CA CYS A 95 -4.09 -20.01 9.51
C CYS A 95 -2.72 -19.41 9.90
N MET A 96 -2.52 -18.12 9.65
CA MET A 96 -1.28 -17.39 9.94
C MET A 96 -1.42 -16.55 11.22
N ALA A 97 -0.32 -16.44 11.97
CA ALA A 97 -0.25 -15.52 13.10
C ALA A 97 -0.25 -14.07 12.61
N ILE A 98 -0.99 -13.19 13.29
CA ILE A 98 -1.08 -11.76 12.95
C ILE A 98 -0.98 -10.88 14.20
N TYR A 99 -0.16 -9.83 14.11
CA TYR A 99 -0.11 -8.70 15.04
C TYR A 99 -0.60 -7.44 14.35
N GLN A 100 -1.70 -6.88 14.86
CA GLN A 100 -2.25 -5.61 14.36
C GLN A 100 -1.91 -4.48 15.32
N PHE A 101 -1.32 -3.41 14.79
CA PHE A 101 -1.01 -2.20 15.55
C PHE A 101 -2.07 -1.15 15.25
N LYS A 102 -2.77 -0.65 16.26
CA LYS A 102 -3.75 0.43 16.09
C LYS A 102 -3.02 1.76 15.95
N SER A 103 -3.55 2.64 15.09
CA SER A 103 -2.98 3.97 14.85
C SER A 103 -2.96 4.86 16.11
N ASP A 104 -3.97 4.69 16.98
CA ASP A 104 -4.17 5.39 18.27
C ASP A 104 -3.50 4.68 19.48
N GLY A 105 -2.85 3.54 19.23
CA GLY A 105 -2.12 2.83 20.29
C GLY A 105 -0.80 3.53 20.61
N LYS A 106 -0.55 3.82 21.89
CA LYS A 106 0.79 4.19 22.40
C LYS A 106 1.85 3.12 22.10
N VAL A 107 1.42 1.88 21.83
CA VAL A 107 2.29 0.73 21.57
C VAL A 107 2.32 0.41 20.07
N ARG A 108 3.43 0.75 19.41
CA ARG A 108 3.68 0.45 17.98
C ARG A 108 4.69 -0.69 17.74
N THR A 109 5.10 -1.33 18.83
CA THR A 109 6.10 -2.40 18.88
C THR A 109 5.65 -3.42 19.92
N LYS A 110 5.68 -4.71 19.60
CA LYS A 110 5.44 -5.81 20.54
C LYS A 110 6.62 -6.76 20.48
N GLY A 111 7.60 -6.59 21.38
CA GLY A 111 8.88 -7.28 21.28
C GLY A 111 9.55 -6.99 19.93
N LEU A 112 9.86 -8.04 19.18
CA LEU A 112 10.48 -7.96 17.84
C LEU A 112 9.50 -7.57 16.72
N TYR A 113 8.19 -7.52 16.99
CA TYR A 113 7.18 -7.25 15.98
C TYR A 113 6.86 -5.76 15.90
N HIS A 114 6.96 -5.18 14.70
CA HIS A 114 6.65 -3.77 14.46
C HIS A 114 6.26 -3.51 13.00
N ILE A 115 5.58 -2.39 12.75
CA ILE A 115 5.16 -1.95 11.40
C ILE A 115 6.06 -0.83 10.83
N GLN A 116 7.06 -0.38 11.59
CA GLN A 116 7.86 0.79 11.27
C GLN A 116 8.58 0.73 9.91
N ASN A 117 9.05 -0.45 9.48
CA ASN A 117 9.69 -0.62 8.17
C ASN A 117 8.75 -0.21 7.02
N VAL A 118 7.50 -0.69 7.08
CA VAL A 118 6.50 -0.39 6.06
C VAL A 118 6.06 1.07 6.14
N ASN A 119 5.90 1.64 7.33
CA ASN A 119 5.58 3.06 7.50
C ASN A 119 6.69 3.98 6.98
N SER A 120 7.95 3.61 7.19
CA SER A 120 9.12 4.30 6.64
C SER A 120 9.09 4.24 5.11
N TYR A 121 8.83 3.05 4.54
CA TYR A 121 8.67 2.87 3.11
C TYR A 121 7.55 3.74 2.53
N HIS A 122 6.37 3.74 3.15
CA HIS A 122 5.24 4.58 2.73
C HIS A 122 5.62 6.05 2.64
N SER A 123 6.31 6.54 3.66
CA SER A 123 6.72 7.94 3.77
C SER A 123 7.74 8.30 2.69
N LYS A 124 8.76 7.45 2.50
CA LYS A 124 9.80 7.63 1.46
C LYS A 124 9.21 7.54 0.05
N LEU A 125 8.32 6.57 -0.21
CA LEU A 125 7.64 6.40 -1.49
C LEU A 125 6.81 7.64 -1.83
N LYS A 126 5.99 8.14 -0.89
CA LYS A 126 5.19 9.35 -1.10
C LYS A 126 6.07 10.56 -1.42
N ARG A 127 7.16 10.75 -0.69
CA ARG A 127 8.13 11.84 -0.94
C ARG A 127 8.79 11.70 -2.32
N TRP A 128 9.14 10.48 -2.72
CA TRP A 128 9.72 10.23 -4.03
C TRP A 128 8.73 10.50 -5.17
N ILE A 129 7.47 10.05 -5.05
CA ILE A 129 6.41 10.32 -6.03
C ILE A 129 6.09 11.82 -6.15
N GLN A 130 6.18 12.57 -5.04
CA GLN A 130 5.96 14.03 -5.05
C GLN A 130 6.94 14.76 -5.97
N ARG A 131 8.19 14.30 -6.09
CA ARG A 131 9.21 14.90 -6.98
C ARG A 131 8.77 14.93 -8.45
N PHE A 132 7.91 14.00 -8.85
CA PHE A 132 7.38 13.93 -10.22
C PHE A 132 6.12 14.76 -10.43
N ASN A 133 5.67 15.52 -9.42
CA ASN A 133 4.37 16.21 -9.43
C ASN A 133 3.21 15.23 -9.72
N GLY A 134 3.25 14.07 -9.07
CA GLY A 134 2.34 12.96 -9.29
C GLY A 134 2.65 12.14 -10.55
N VAL A 135 2.22 10.88 -10.52
CA VAL A 135 2.46 9.89 -11.58
C VAL A 135 1.12 9.43 -12.14
N ALA A 136 1.05 9.09 -13.43
CA ALA A 136 -0.15 8.48 -14.01
C ALA A 136 -0.31 7.04 -13.49
N THR A 137 -1.51 6.67 -13.06
CA THR A 137 -1.81 5.34 -12.49
C THR A 137 -1.35 4.22 -13.41
N LYS A 138 -1.53 4.36 -14.73
CA LYS A 138 -1.10 3.37 -15.73
C LYS A 138 0.39 3.06 -15.72
N TYR A 139 1.22 3.97 -15.21
CA TYR A 139 2.67 3.76 -15.09
C TYR A 139 3.12 3.49 -13.66
N LEU A 140 2.24 3.60 -12.66
CA LEU A 140 2.61 3.50 -11.25
C LEU A 140 3.32 2.18 -10.93
N TYR A 141 2.90 1.08 -11.54
CA TYR A 141 3.58 -0.22 -11.43
C TYR A 141 5.08 -0.13 -11.82
N ASN A 142 5.38 0.49 -12.97
CA ASN A 142 6.76 0.66 -13.44
C ASN A 142 7.58 1.59 -12.51
N TYR A 143 6.93 2.59 -11.91
CA TYR A 143 7.57 3.45 -10.93
C TYR A 143 7.90 2.70 -9.64
N LEU A 144 7.02 1.81 -9.17
CA LEU A 144 7.32 0.95 -8.01
C LEU A 144 8.47 -0.02 -8.30
N ALA A 145 8.55 -0.57 -9.51
CA ALA A 145 9.65 -1.45 -9.91
C ALA A 145 11.00 -0.72 -9.97
N LYS A 146 11.01 0.58 -10.30
CA LYS A 146 12.21 1.44 -10.34
C LYS A 146 12.47 2.16 -9.02
N TYR A 147 11.59 2.02 -8.04
CA TYR A 147 11.73 2.73 -6.77
C TYR A 147 12.92 2.12 -6.01
N PRO A 148 13.93 2.93 -5.65
CA PRO A 148 15.09 2.41 -4.94
C PRO A 148 14.69 1.97 -3.54
N THR A 149 14.61 0.65 -3.34
CA THR A 149 14.50 0.05 -2.02
C THR A 149 15.91 0.01 -1.44
N SER A 150 16.25 1.01 -0.62
CA SER A 150 17.57 1.10 0.02
C SER A 150 17.89 -0.23 0.72
N THR A 151 18.96 -0.86 0.25
CA THR A 151 19.63 -2.02 0.87
C THR A 151 20.11 -1.64 2.28
#